data_AF-A0A943D9X8-F1
#
_entry.id   AF-A0A943D9X8-F1
#
_cell.length_a   1.000
_cell.length_b   1.000
_cell.length_c   1.000
_cell.angle_alpha   90.00
_cell.angle_beta   90.00
_cell.angle_gamma   90.00
#
_symmetry.space_group_name_H-M   'P 1'
#
loop_
_entity.id
_entity.type
_entity.pdbx_description
1 polymer ?
#
loop_
_entity_poly.entity_id
_entity_poly.type
_entity_poly.pdbx_seq_one_letter_code
_entity_poly.pdbx_strand_id
1 'polypeptide(L)'
;MKKLNIDTGVEEFSVNGQGVLRFNPADPNLYHRFFAAGRTLNDYDAALTKALQTVEGDEQACAAAGLRLLNEYDGKIKALLTGIFGPENDFDAILGGVNLAGVGANGKRVVQNLLEALTPILREGAERRLKAAADTAEREAAAARAARGAV
;
A
#
# COMPACT_ATOMS: atom_id res chain seq x y z
N MET A 1 -0.44 6.15 -35.75
CA MET A 1 -0.84 6.12 -34.32
C MET A 1 -0.35 7.41 -33.67
N LYS A 2 -1.19 8.13 -32.91
CA LYS A 2 -0.80 9.38 -32.22
C LYS A 2 -0.50 9.09 -30.75
N LYS A 3 0.56 9.71 -30.19
CA LYS A 3 0.98 9.53 -28.80
C LYS A 3 0.48 10.70 -27.95
N LEU A 4 0.00 10.40 -26.75
CA LEU A 4 -0.37 11.39 -25.73
C LEU A 4 0.59 11.23 -24.55
N ASN A 5 1.16 12.33 -24.07
CA ASN A 5 2.01 12.36 -22.87
C ASN A 5 1.23 13.07 -21.77
N ILE A 6 0.95 12.35 -20.68
CA ILE A 6 0.22 12.86 -19.51
C ILE A 6 1.12 12.65 -18.29
N ASP A 7 1.21 13.64 -17.43
CA ASP A 7 1.77 13.46 -16.10
C ASP A 7 0.73 12.79 -15.19
N THR A 8 0.99 11.54 -14.84
CA THR A 8 0.10 10.74 -13.97
C THR A 8 0.42 10.91 -12.49
N GLY A 9 1.49 11.63 -12.14
CA GLY A 9 1.99 11.76 -10.76
C GLY A 9 2.47 10.45 -10.15
N VAL A 10 2.74 9.41 -10.96
CA VAL A 10 3.26 8.13 -10.47
C VAL A 10 4.72 8.29 -10.07
N GLU A 11 5.04 7.90 -8.84
CA GLU A 11 6.37 7.87 -8.26
C GLU A 11 6.88 6.43 -8.16
N GLU A 12 8.19 6.23 -8.20
CA GLU A 12 8.86 4.94 -8.11
C GLU A 12 9.63 4.83 -6.78
N PHE A 13 9.39 3.75 -6.03
CA PHE A 13 10.02 3.49 -4.74
C PHE A 13 10.81 2.19 -4.79
N SER A 14 12.13 2.26 -4.65
CA SER A 14 12.98 1.08 -4.56
C SER A 14 12.83 0.41 -3.19
N VAL A 15 12.53 -0.88 -3.19
CA VAL A 15 12.36 -1.68 -1.96
C VAL A 15 13.58 -2.56 -1.78
N ASN A 16 14.43 -2.21 -0.82
CA ASN A 16 15.64 -2.97 -0.43
C ASN A 16 16.58 -3.33 -1.61
N GLY A 17 16.55 -2.57 -2.70
CA GLY A 17 17.32 -2.86 -3.91
C GLY A 17 16.88 -4.11 -4.69
N GLN A 18 15.72 -4.69 -4.38
CA GLN A 18 15.19 -5.90 -5.04
C GLN A 18 14.22 -5.55 -6.16
N GLY A 19 13.20 -4.74 -5.86
CA GLY A 19 12.22 -4.31 -6.85
C GLY A 19 11.69 -2.91 -6.59
N VAL A 20 10.77 -2.49 -7.48
CA VAL A 20 10.25 -1.12 -7.50
C VAL A 20 8.74 -1.14 -7.36
N LEU A 21 8.26 -0.46 -6.32
CA LEU A 21 6.84 -0.19 -6.10
C LEU A 21 6.47 1.14 -6.77
N ARG A 22 5.40 1.14 -7.57
CA ARG A 22 4.97 2.29 -8.37
C ARG A 22 3.55 2.69 -8.02
N PHE A 23 3.34 3.94 -7.64
CA PHE A 23 2.01 4.48 -7.42
C PHE A 23 2.05 6.01 -7.39
N ASN A 24 0.89 6.65 -7.53
CA ASN A 24 0.76 8.08 -7.30
C ASN A 24 0.37 8.32 -5.82
N PRO A 25 1.26 8.88 -4.97
CA PRO A 25 0.93 9.12 -3.57
C PRO A 25 -0.21 10.11 -3.38
N ALA A 26 -0.51 10.97 -4.35
CA ALA A 26 -1.61 11.94 -4.27
C ALA A 26 -2.94 11.42 -4.86
N ASP A 27 -3.02 10.16 -5.32
CA ASP A 27 -4.22 9.60 -5.94
C ASP A 27 -5.34 9.33 -4.92
N PRO A 28 -6.51 9.99 -5.01
CA PRO A 28 -7.67 9.70 -4.15
C PRO A 28 -8.10 8.23 -4.17
N ASN A 29 -8.03 7.57 -5.33
CA ASN A 29 -8.46 6.17 -5.44
C ASN A 29 -7.55 5.22 -4.65
N LEU A 30 -6.25 5.51 -4.60
CA LEU A 30 -5.31 4.79 -3.75
C LEU A 30 -5.76 4.84 -2.28
N TYR A 31 -6.10 6.01 -1.76
CA TYR A 31 -6.59 6.16 -0.39
C TYR A 31 -7.87 5.39 -0.13
N HIS A 32 -8.85 5.47 -1.04
CA HIS A 32 -10.10 4.72 -0.90
C HIS A 32 -9.85 3.22 -0.77
N ARG A 33 -8.96 2.67 -1.62
CA ARG A 33 -8.58 1.24 -1.58
C ARG A 33 -7.80 0.91 -0.30
N PHE A 34 -6.84 1.74 0.08
CA PHE A 34 -6.01 1.54 1.26
C PHE A 34 -6.84 1.54 2.56
N PHE A 35 -7.75 2.51 2.72
CA PHE A 35 -8.63 2.56 3.89
C PHE A 35 -9.63 1.41 3.93
N ALA A 36 -10.17 1.00 2.78
CA ALA A 36 -11.06 -0.17 2.71
C ALA A 36 -10.32 -1.46 3.11
N ALA A 37 -9.07 -1.60 2.70
CA ALA A 37 -8.22 -2.76 2.98
C ALA A 37 -7.82 -2.90 4.46
N GLY A 38 -7.79 -1.81 5.25
CA GLY A 38 -7.34 -1.85 6.64
C GLY A 38 -8.15 -2.80 7.53
N ARG A 39 -9.47 -2.87 7.35
CA ARG A 39 -10.31 -3.85 8.08
C ARG A 39 -10.00 -5.29 7.66
N THR A 40 -9.90 -5.53 6.36
CA THR A 40 -9.58 -6.84 5.80
C THR A 40 -8.23 -7.37 6.29
N LEU A 41 -7.22 -6.50 6.41
CA LEU A 41 -5.91 -6.88 6.94
C LEU A 41 -6.01 -7.35 8.41
N ASN A 42 -6.73 -6.61 9.25
CA ASN A 42 -6.95 -6.98 10.65
C ASN A 42 -7.69 -8.32 10.77
N ASP A 43 -8.69 -8.56 9.91
CA ASP A 43 -9.42 -9.82 9.87
C ASP A 43 -8.51 -11.00 9.47
N TYR A 44 -7.61 -10.80 8.51
CA TYR A 44 -6.62 -11.80 8.13
C TYR A 44 -5.63 -12.10 9.25
N ASP A 45 -5.16 -11.08 9.97
CA ASP A 45 -4.27 -11.25 11.12
C ASP A 45 -4.94 -12.02 12.26
N ALA A 46 -6.19 -11.68 12.58
CA ALA A 46 -6.99 -12.38 13.59
C ALA A 46 -7.25 -13.83 13.18
N ALA A 47 -7.62 -14.06 11.91
CA ALA A 47 -7.88 -15.39 11.37
C ALA A 47 -6.61 -16.28 11.39
N LEU A 48 -5.46 -15.75 10.98
CA LEU A 48 -4.18 -16.46 11.04
C LEU A 48 -3.82 -16.82 12.49
N THR A 49 -3.93 -15.86 13.41
CA THR A 49 -3.61 -16.09 14.83
C THR A 49 -4.48 -17.20 15.42
N LYS A 50 -5.79 -17.17 15.15
CA LYS A 50 -6.71 -18.22 15.59
C LYS A 50 -6.38 -19.57 14.95
N ALA A 51 -6.12 -19.60 13.65
CA ALA A 51 -5.81 -20.84 12.93
C ALA A 51 -4.53 -21.51 13.45
N LEU A 52 -3.48 -20.73 13.75
CA LEU A 52 -2.24 -21.23 14.32
C LEU A 52 -2.42 -21.84 15.71
N GLN A 53 -3.33 -21.28 16.53
CA GLN A 53 -3.65 -21.83 17.86
C GLN A 53 -4.38 -23.17 17.82
N THR A 54 -5.07 -23.47 16.72
CA THR A 54 -5.85 -24.70 16.53
C THR A 54 -5.08 -25.79 15.79
N VAL A 55 -3.80 -25.57 15.48
CA VAL A 55 -2.97 -26.58 14.83
C VAL A 55 -2.66 -27.69 15.84
N GLU A 56 -3.05 -28.91 15.52
CA GLU A 56 -2.86 -30.11 16.34
C GLU A 56 -2.25 -31.24 15.48
N GLY A 57 -1.50 -32.13 16.13
CA GLY A 57 -0.79 -33.23 15.47
C GLY A 57 0.57 -33.48 16.10
N ASP A 58 1.34 -34.40 15.51
CA ASP A 58 2.75 -34.52 15.83
C ASP A 58 3.54 -33.27 15.38
N GLU A 59 4.77 -33.13 15.87
CA GLU A 59 5.61 -31.94 15.62
C GLU A 59 5.76 -31.62 14.13
N GLN A 60 5.93 -32.64 13.30
CA GLN A 60 6.12 -32.47 11.86
C GLN A 60 4.83 -32.04 11.17
N ALA A 61 3.70 -32.66 11.53
CA ALA A 61 2.38 -32.31 11.03
C ALA A 61 2.00 -30.87 11.43
N CYS A 62 2.27 -30.48 12.68
CA CYS A 62 2.05 -29.13 13.18
C CYS A 62 2.88 -28.10 12.41
N ALA A 63 4.17 -28.36 12.21
CA ALA A 63 5.06 -27.48 11.46
C ALA A 63 4.59 -27.30 10.00
N ALA A 64 4.24 -28.39 9.31
CA ALA A 64 3.75 -28.35 7.95
C ALA A 64 2.41 -27.58 7.83
N ALA A 65 1.48 -27.80 8.76
CA ALA A 65 0.21 -27.09 8.81
C ALA A 65 0.40 -25.59 9.06
N GLY A 66 1.30 -25.22 9.99
CA GLY A 66 1.65 -23.83 10.28
C GLY A 66 2.26 -23.13 9.06
N LEU A 67 3.22 -23.75 8.38
CA LEU A 67 3.82 -23.21 7.15
C LEU A 67 2.78 -23.00 6.04
N ARG A 68 1.83 -23.92 5.89
CA ARG A 68 0.74 -23.76 4.91
C ARG A 68 -0.13 -22.54 5.24
N LEU A 69 -0.51 -22.36 6.51
CA LEU A 69 -1.30 -21.20 6.94
C LEU A 69 -0.58 -19.88 6.68
N LEU A 70 0.74 -19.83 6.93
CA LEU A 70 1.56 -18.65 6.65
C LEU A 70 1.64 -18.36 5.15
N ASN A 71 1.74 -19.39 4.31
CA ASN A 71 1.73 -19.23 2.85
C ASN A 71 0.37 -18.77 2.32
N GLU A 72 -0.73 -19.28 2.86
CA GLU A 72 -2.08 -18.82 2.52
C GLU A 72 -2.33 -17.36 2.94
N TYR A 73 -1.84 -16.97 4.13
CA TYR A 73 -1.89 -15.59 4.59
C TYR A 73 -1.11 -14.66 3.65
N ASP A 74 0.11 -15.04 3.29
CA ASP A 74 0.96 -14.29 2.36
C ASP A 74 0.26 -14.01 1.02
N GLY A 75 -0.32 -15.04 0.40
CA GLY A 75 -1.07 -14.89 -0.84
C GLY A 75 -2.26 -13.94 -0.70
N LYS A 76 -2.99 -13.98 0.42
CA LYS A 76 -4.10 -13.06 0.70
C LYS A 76 -3.62 -11.62 0.85
N ILE A 77 -2.51 -11.39 1.55
CA ILE A 77 -1.95 -10.04 1.70
C ILE A 77 -1.44 -9.52 0.36
N LYS A 78 -0.73 -10.32 -0.44
CA LYS A 78 -0.26 -9.93 -1.78
C LYS A 78 -1.42 -9.55 -2.69
N ALA A 79 -2.50 -10.34 -2.69
CA ALA A 79 -3.70 -10.02 -3.45
C ALA A 79 -4.33 -8.69 -2.99
N LEU A 80 -4.38 -8.44 -1.69
CA LEU A 80 -4.89 -7.18 -1.12
C LEU A 80 -4.02 -5.99 -1.54
N LEU A 81 -2.69 -6.11 -1.42
CA LEU A 81 -1.73 -5.07 -1.80
C LEU A 81 -1.80 -4.79 -3.31
N THR A 82 -1.91 -5.83 -4.14
CA THR A 82 -2.11 -5.70 -5.60
C THR A 82 -3.41 -4.95 -5.91
N GLY A 83 -4.48 -5.23 -5.16
CA GLY A 83 -5.75 -4.50 -5.29
C GLY A 83 -5.65 -3.01 -4.93
N ILE A 84 -4.75 -2.65 -4.01
CA ILE A 84 -4.51 -1.26 -3.61
C ILE A 84 -3.64 -0.54 -4.65
N PHE A 85 -2.44 -1.08 -4.90
CA PHE A 85 -1.37 -0.44 -5.65
C PHE A 85 -1.43 -0.71 -7.15
N GLY A 86 -2.26 -1.63 -7.60
CA GLY A 86 -2.44 -1.97 -9.02
C GLY A 86 -1.68 -3.24 -9.44
N PRO A 87 -2.15 -3.92 -10.50
CA PRO A 87 -1.59 -5.18 -11.00
C PRO A 87 -0.17 -5.07 -11.57
N GLU A 88 0.30 -3.86 -11.86
CA GLU A 88 1.67 -3.59 -12.30
C GLU A 88 2.71 -3.78 -11.19
N ASN A 89 2.27 -3.86 -9.93
CA ASN A 89 3.13 -4.06 -8.77
C ASN A 89 3.16 -5.52 -8.35
N ASP A 90 4.18 -6.24 -8.82
CA ASP A 90 4.45 -7.62 -8.40
C ASP A 90 5.13 -7.65 -7.03
N PHE A 91 4.37 -7.97 -5.98
CA PHE A 91 4.87 -8.01 -4.60
C PHE A 91 5.82 -9.17 -4.32
N ASP A 92 5.83 -10.23 -5.13
CA ASP A 92 6.86 -11.27 -5.03
C ASP A 92 8.21 -10.73 -5.50
N ALA A 93 8.23 -10.06 -6.65
CA ALA A 93 9.44 -9.44 -7.18
C ALA A 93 9.92 -8.26 -6.30
N ILE A 94 9.00 -7.41 -5.85
CA ILE A 94 9.31 -6.23 -5.01
C ILE A 94 9.97 -6.64 -3.69
N LEU A 95 9.54 -7.76 -3.09
CA LEU A 95 10.04 -8.23 -1.81
C LEU A 95 11.16 -9.29 -1.94
N GLY A 96 11.59 -9.61 -3.15
CA GLY A 96 12.63 -10.64 -3.39
C GLY A 96 12.21 -12.04 -2.92
N GLY A 97 10.92 -12.37 -3.04
CA GLY A 97 10.36 -13.66 -2.61
C GLY A 97 10.15 -13.81 -1.11
N VAL A 98 10.38 -12.76 -0.31
CA VAL A 98 10.12 -12.78 1.13
C VAL A 98 8.63 -12.84 1.41
N ASN A 99 8.22 -13.79 2.25
CA ASN A 99 6.84 -13.95 2.70
C ASN A 99 6.43 -12.82 3.66
N LEU A 100 5.27 -12.22 3.44
CA LEU A 100 4.70 -11.11 4.21
C LEU A 100 4.36 -11.45 5.67
N ALA A 101 4.14 -12.74 5.96
CA ALA A 101 4.00 -13.27 7.31
C ALA A 101 5.34 -13.46 8.03
N GLY A 102 6.45 -13.44 7.28
CA GLY A 102 7.80 -13.54 7.82
C GLY A 102 8.08 -12.43 8.82
N VAL A 103 8.88 -12.73 9.85
CA VAL A 103 9.23 -11.80 10.91
C VAL A 103 10.65 -11.27 10.68
N GLY A 104 10.80 -9.95 10.63
CA GLY A 104 12.10 -9.31 10.53
C GLY A 104 12.88 -9.36 11.85
N ALA A 105 14.15 -8.96 11.81
CA ALA A 105 15.00 -8.91 13.00
C ALA A 105 14.46 -7.98 14.12
N ASN A 106 13.56 -7.06 13.78
CA ASN A 106 12.87 -6.17 14.71
C ASN A 106 11.62 -6.78 15.37
N GLY A 107 11.33 -8.07 15.11
CA GLY A 107 10.17 -8.76 15.69
C GLY A 107 8.83 -8.45 15.02
N LYS A 108 8.80 -7.58 14.01
CA LYS A 108 7.59 -7.24 13.25
C LYS A 108 7.47 -8.08 11.99
N ARG A 109 6.23 -8.33 11.56
CA ARG A 109 5.98 -8.98 10.26
C ARG A 109 6.43 -8.07 9.11
N VAL A 110 6.83 -8.66 7.99
CA VAL A 110 7.23 -7.93 6.79
C VAL A 110 6.10 -7.03 6.28
N VAL A 111 4.84 -7.48 6.33
CA VAL A 111 3.68 -6.61 5.99
C VAL A 111 3.60 -5.36 6.88
N GLN A 112 3.88 -5.48 8.18
CA GLN A 112 3.84 -4.35 9.09
C GLN A 112 4.97 -3.37 8.78
N ASN A 113 6.19 -3.89 8.55
CA ASN A 113 7.33 -3.07 8.16
C ASN A 113 7.05 -2.31 6.85
N LEU A 114 6.42 -2.96 5.87
CA LEU A 114 6.02 -2.33 4.61
C LEU A 114 5.01 -1.19 4.83
N LEU A 115 3.94 -1.44 5.59
CA LEU A 115 2.91 -0.43 5.84
C LEU A 115 3.44 0.75 6.66
N GLU A 116 4.32 0.50 7.62
CA GLU A 116 5.00 1.55 8.39
C GLU A 116 5.89 2.41 7.50
N ALA A 117 6.63 1.82 6.57
CA ALA A 117 7.45 2.55 5.60
C ALA A 117 6.61 3.36 4.61
N LEU A 118 5.42 2.88 4.23
CA LEU A 118 4.50 3.57 3.32
C LEU A 118 3.71 4.70 3.98
N THR A 119 3.46 4.61 5.29
CA THR A 119 2.66 5.59 6.03
C THR A 119 3.13 7.04 5.84
N PRO A 120 4.43 7.39 6.02
CA PRO A 120 4.88 8.77 5.81
C PRO A 120 4.71 9.22 4.34
N ILE A 121 4.97 8.35 3.37
CA ILE A 121 4.84 8.66 1.94
C ILE A 121 3.39 8.99 1.58
N LEU A 122 2.44 8.18 2.06
CA LEU A 122 1.01 8.41 1.87
C LEU A 122 0.54 9.68 2.59
N ARG A 123 1.02 9.94 3.81
CA ARG A 123 0.68 11.18 4.52
C ARG A 123 1.14 12.41 3.73
N GLU A 124 2.40 12.43 3.30
CA GLU A 124 2.95 13.53 2.53
C GLU A 124 2.21 13.72 1.19
N GLY A 125 1.87 12.63 0.50
CA GLY A 125 1.07 12.68 -0.73
C GLY A 125 -0.29 13.34 -0.53
N ALA A 126 -0.99 13.02 0.57
CA ALA A 126 -2.27 13.62 0.91
C ALA A 126 -2.13 15.11 1.24
N GLU A 127 -1.11 15.48 2.00
CA GLU A 127 -0.81 16.87 2.35
C GLU A 127 -0.48 17.71 1.11
N ARG A 128 0.37 17.18 0.20
CA ARG A 128 0.68 17.82 -1.09
C ARG A 128 -0.59 18.10 -1.89
N ARG A 129 -1.52 17.13 -1.94
CA ARG A 129 -2.79 17.30 -2.63
C ARG A 129 -3.65 18.40 -2.02
N LEU A 130 -3.79 18.41 -0.70
CA LEU A 130 -4.58 19.43 0.00
C LEU A 130 -4.02 20.83 -0.23
N LYS A 131 -2.69 20.98 -0.17
CA LYS A 131 -2.01 22.24 -0.45
C LYS A 131 -2.24 22.70 -1.90
N ALA A 132 -2.08 21.80 -2.87
CA ALA A 132 -2.28 22.13 -4.27
C ALA A 132 -3.73 22.59 -4.56
N ALA A 133 -4.72 21.97 -3.90
CA ALA A 133 -6.12 22.39 -4.00
C ALA A 133 -6.36 23.79 -3.41
N ALA A 134 -5.77 24.08 -2.23
CA ALA A 134 -5.84 25.40 -1.61
C ALA A 134 -5.20 26.49 -2.48
N ASP A 135 -3.97 26.25 -2.97
CA ASP A 135 -3.24 27.19 -3.83
C ASP A 135 -4.02 27.48 -5.14
N THR A 136 -4.77 26.50 -5.63
CA THR A 136 -5.62 26.66 -6.82
C THR A 136 -6.83 27.54 -6.50
N ALA A 137 -7.54 27.26 -5.41
CA ALA A 137 -8.68 28.05 -4.97
C ALA A 137 -8.30 29.51 -4.66
N GLU A 138 -7.14 29.73 -4.06
CA GLU A 138 -6.62 31.09 -3.80
C GLU A 138 -6.34 31.86 -5.09
N ARG A 139 -5.71 31.22 -6.07
CA ARG A 139 -5.44 31.81 -7.40
C ARG A 139 -6.74 32.16 -8.13
N GLU A 140 -7.72 31.27 -8.11
CA GLU A 140 -9.03 31.51 -8.70
C GLU A 140 -9.76 32.68 -8.02
N ALA A 141 -9.72 32.73 -6.68
CA ALA A 141 -10.32 33.83 -5.93
C ALA A 141 -9.60 35.16 -6.19
N ALA A 142 -8.27 35.18 -6.31
CA ALA A 142 -7.50 36.37 -6.64
C ALA A 142 -7.84 36.87 -8.07
N ALA A 143 -7.90 35.97 -9.04
CA ALA A 143 -8.29 36.28 -10.41
C ALA A 143 -9.72 36.86 -10.47
N ALA A 144 -10.67 36.28 -9.72
CA ALA A 144 -12.04 36.79 -9.64
C ALA A 144 -12.13 38.18 -9.01
N ARG A 145 -11.32 38.48 -7.97
CA ARG A 145 -11.25 39.82 -7.38
C ARG A 145 -10.67 40.85 -8.34
N ALA A 146 -9.59 40.50 -9.03
CA ALA A 146 -8.97 41.38 -10.04
C ALA A 146 -9.95 41.69 -11.18
N ALA A 147 -10.69 40.70 -11.67
CA ALA A 147 -11.69 40.90 -12.71
C ALA A 147 -12.84 41.82 -12.29
N ARG A 148 -13.25 41.78 -11.01
CA ARG A 148 -14.31 42.67 -10.47
C ARG A 148 -13.84 44.10 -10.23
N GLY A 149 -12.56 44.32 -9.96
CA GLY A 149 -11.98 45.65 -9.75
C GLY A 149 -11.58 46.38 -11.04
N ALA A 150 -11.66 45.71 -12.18
CA ALA A 150 -11.37 46.27 -13.51
C ALA A 150 -12.64 46.76 -14.26
N VAL A 151 -13.81 46.71 -13.61
CA VAL A 151 -15.12 47.19 -14.10
C VAL A 151 -15.50 48.43 -13.32
#